data_AF-A0AAE9M9K7-F1
#
_entry.id   AF-A0AAE9M9K7-F1
#
_cell.length_a   1.000
_cell.length_b   1.000
_cell.length_c   1.000
_cell.angle_alpha   90.00
_cell.angle_beta   90.00
_cell.angle_gamma   90.00
#
_symmetry.space_group_name_H-M   'P 1'
#
loop_
_entity.id
_entity.type
_entity.pdbx_description
1 polymer ?
#
loop_
_entity_poly.entity_id
_entity_poly.type
_entity_poly.pdbx_seq_one_letter_code
_entity_poly.pdbx_strand_id
1 'polypeptide(L)'
;MGSKKKIFEPITGIGINRAIELSKSIPEKLNNFQEDIRYLDSNQLFQKQFTHQLLAITNDLEELNHLLLVMAKPKDIYYSSLRTALAAVSNISNALIITAYYLDSENKYKRLLNKNTFSFEVNLILKKLDFVKQILERLSKGNSSNRGIERPVSDFRSRA
;
A
#
# COMPACT_ATOMS: atom_id res chain seq x y z
N MET A 1 31.51 3.49 23.95
CA MET A 1 31.15 4.85 23.49
C MET A 1 29.98 4.76 22.53
N GLY A 2 28.77 5.17 22.94
CA GLY A 2 27.59 5.12 22.07
C GLY A 2 27.61 6.26 21.05
N SER A 3 27.66 5.96 19.77
CA SER A 3 27.48 6.97 18.71
C SER A 3 26.11 7.62 18.88
N LYS A 4 26.06 8.92 19.21
CA LYS A 4 24.80 9.68 19.23
C LYS A 4 24.14 9.53 17.85
N LYS A 5 22.89 9.06 17.84
CA LYS A 5 22.10 8.91 16.61
C LYS A 5 22.00 10.31 15.98
N LYS A 6 22.58 10.51 14.79
CA LYS A 6 22.45 11.78 14.06
C LYS A 6 20.98 11.93 13.65
N ILE A 7 20.34 12.98 14.17
CA ILE A 7 19.00 13.40 13.76
C ILE A 7 19.22 14.46 12.67
N PHE A 8 18.61 14.26 11.52
CA PHE A 8 18.66 15.18 10.38
C PHE A 8 17.43 16.09 10.38
N GLU A 9 17.43 17.11 9.51
CA GLU A 9 16.26 17.98 9.35
C GLU A 9 15.07 17.17 8.79
N PRO A 10 13.92 17.15 9.48
CA PRO A 10 12.76 16.38 9.05
C PRO A 10 12.25 16.78 7.65
N ILE A 11 11.76 15.79 6.90
CA ILE A 11 10.97 16.10 5.70
C ILE A 11 9.63 16.66 6.17
N THR A 12 9.31 17.88 5.75
CA THR A 12 8.05 18.56 6.04
C THR A 12 7.41 19.05 4.74
N GLY A 13 6.10 19.31 4.79
CA GLY A 13 5.33 19.85 3.66
C GLY A 13 4.14 18.98 3.25
N ILE A 14 3.38 19.48 2.27
CA ILE A 14 2.11 18.90 1.85
C ILE A 14 2.29 17.47 1.33
N GLY A 15 3.34 17.20 0.55
CA GLY A 15 3.58 15.88 -0.04
C GLY A 15 3.80 14.77 0.99
N ILE A 16 4.64 15.01 2.00
CA ILE A 16 4.90 14.01 3.06
C ILE A 16 3.67 13.83 3.96
N ASN A 17 2.95 14.92 4.27
CA ASN A 17 1.73 14.86 5.07
C ASN A 17 0.65 14.04 4.36
N ARG A 18 0.45 14.27 3.06
CA ARG A 18 -0.50 13.53 2.24
C ARG A 18 -0.09 12.06 2.10
N ALA A 19 1.20 11.77 1.91
CA ALA A 19 1.68 10.39 1.86
C ALA A 19 1.44 9.62 3.17
N ILE A 20 1.64 10.29 4.32
CA ILE A 20 1.33 9.71 5.64
C ILE A 20 -0.18 9.48 5.80
N GLU A 21 -1.01 10.45 5.41
CA GLU A 21 -2.47 10.32 5.44
C GLU A 21 -2.95 9.13 4.59
N LEU A 22 -2.50 9.03 3.33
CA LEU A 22 -2.80 7.92 2.42
C LEU A 22 -2.36 6.58 3.01
N SER A 23 -1.18 6.51 3.63
CA SER A 23 -0.69 5.28 4.27
C SER A 23 -1.54 4.82 5.47
N LYS A 24 -2.42 5.69 6.00
CA LYS A 24 -3.37 5.38 7.09
C LYS A 24 -4.77 5.11 6.56
N SER A 25 -5.24 5.89 5.59
CA SER A 25 -6.61 5.79 5.07
C SER A 25 -6.82 4.62 4.10
N ILE A 26 -5.80 4.24 3.31
CA ILE A 26 -5.90 3.10 2.38
C ILE A 26 -6.15 1.78 3.14
N PRO A 27 -5.42 1.46 4.23
CA PRO A 27 -5.76 0.31 5.07
C PRO A 27 -7.19 0.31 5.60
N GLU A 28 -7.70 1.45 6.05
CA GLU A 28 -9.08 1.57 6.54
C GLU A 28 -10.09 1.27 5.44
N LYS A 29 -9.89 1.82 4.23
CA LYS A 29 -10.75 1.56 3.07
C LYS A 29 -10.73 0.08 2.65
N LEU A 30 -9.56 -0.56 2.70
CA LEU A 30 -9.42 -2.00 2.41
C LEU A 30 -10.14 -2.87 3.45
N ASN A 31 -10.01 -2.54 4.73
CA ASN A 31 -10.72 -3.26 5.80
C ASN A 31 -12.24 -3.11 5.65
N ASN A 32 -12.72 -1.89 5.34
CA ASN A 32 -14.15 -1.65 5.07
C ASN A 32 -14.63 -2.47 3.87
N PHE A 33 -13.87 -2.51 2.78
CA PHE A 33 -14.17 -3.35 1.63
C PHE A 33 -14.27 -4.83 2.02
N GLN A 34 -13.36 -5.34 2.86
CA GLN A 34 -13.39 -6.73 3.31
C GLN A 34 -14.62 -7.04 4.17
N GLU A 35 -15.05 -6.11 5.03
CA GLU A 35 -16.28 -6.27 5.81
C GLU A 35 -17.53 -6.21 4.91
N ASP A 36 -17.58 -5.30 3.93
CA ASP A 36 -18.70 -5.17 2.98
C ASP A 36 -18.94 -6.48 2.19
N ILE A 37 -17.88 -7.22 1.87
CA ILE A 37 -17.97 -8.47 1.11
C ILE A 37 -18.01 -9.74 1.97
N ARG A 38 -17.89 -9.62 3.30
CA ARG A 38 -17.63 -10.74 4.21
C ARG A 38 -18.67 -11.85 4.08
N TYR A 39 -19.94 -11.48 4.12
CA TYR A 39 -21.08 -12.39 4.09
C TYR A 39 -21.67 -12.59 2.69
N LEU A 40 -21.04 -12.03 1.65
CA LEU A 40 -21.53 -12.13 0.29
C LEU A 40 -20.98 -13.37 -0.42
N ASP A 41 -21.84 -14.08 -1.13
CA ASP A 41 -21.43 -15.13 -2.05
C ASP A 41 -20.76 -14.54 -3.29
N SER A 42 -19.92 -15.32 -3.97
CA SER A 42 -19.17 -14.86 -5.14
C SER A 42 -20.05 -14.26 -6.24
N ASN A 43 -21.29 -14.74 -6.39
CA ASN A 43 -22.26 -14.19 -7.36
C ASN A 43 -22.82 -12.82 -6.97
N GLN A 44 -22.81 -12.49 -5.68
CA GLN A 44 -23.28 -11.21 -5.17
C GLN A 44 -22.21 -10.11 -5.27
N LEU A 45 -20.96 -10.47 -5.58
CA LEU A 45 -19.84 -9.54 -5.74
C LEU A 45 -19.82 -8.82 -7.09
N PHE A 46 -20.60 -9.27 -8.08
CA PHE A 46 -20.66 -8.67 -9.41
C PHE A 46 -21.52 -7.40 -9.44
N GLN A 47 -21.13 -6.39 -8.67
CA GLN A 47 -21.84 -5.12 -8.54
C GLN A 47 -20.89 -3.96 -8.78
N LYS A 48 -21.35 -2.95 -9.52
CA LYS A 48 -20.57 -1.74 -9.83
C LYS A 48 -20.01 -1.05 -8.59
N GLN A 49 -20.72 -1.12 -7.47
CA GLN A 49 -20.25 -0.54 -6.20
C GLN A 49 -18.90 -1.10 -5.76
N PHE A 50 -18.67 -2.42 -5.88
CA PHE A 50 -17.42 -3.05 -5.44
C PHE A 50 -16.27 -2.73 -6.40
N THR A 51 -16.56 -2.69 -7.69
CA THR A 51 -15.62 -2.20 -8.70
C THR A 51 -15.21 -0.75 -8.40
N HIS A 52 -16.16 0.15 -8.15
CA HIS A 52 -15.87 1.54 -7.83
C HIS A 52 -15.08 1.70 -6.53
N GLN A 53 -15.42 0.94 -5.47
CA GLN A 53 -14.66 0.95 -4.22
C GLN A 53 -13.19 0.53 -4.44
N LEU A 54 -12.94 -0.57 -5.16
CA LEU A 54 -11.59 -1.03 -5.46
C LEU A 54 -10.81 -0.04 -6.33
N LEU A 55 -11.45 0.58 -7.32
CA LEU A 55 -10.81 1.59 -8.17
C LEU A 55 -10.50 2.87 -7.38
N ALA A 56 -11.34 3.28 -6.43
CA ALA A 56 -11.03 4.41 -5.55
C ALA A 56 -9.80 4.14 -4.68
N ILE A 57 -9.70 2.94 -4.09
CA ILE A 57 -8.52 2.51 -3.33
C ILE A 57 -7.28 2.46 -4.23
N THR A 58 -7.44 2.00 -5.47
CA THR A 58 -6.37 1.98 -6.47
C THR A 58 -5.85 3.38 -6.77
N ASN A 59 -6.73 4.36 -6.96
CA ASN A 59 -6.33 5.74 -7.23
C ASN A 59 -5.54 6.34 -6.06
N ASP A 60 -5.94 6.07 -4.81
CA ASP A 60 -5.18 6.48 -3.62
C ASP A 60 -3.79 5.84 -3.57
N LEU A 61 -3.66 4.57 -3.95
CA LEU A 61 -2.38 3.88 -4.05
C LEU A 61 -1.47 4.48 -5.13
N GLU A 62 -2.04 4.84 -6.28
CA GLU A 62 -1.29 5.51 -7.35
C GLU A 62 -0.86 6.93 -6.94
N GLU A 63 -1.70 7.66 -6.21
CA GLU A 63 -1.34 8.95 -5.62
C GLU A 63 -0.15 8.79 -4.66
N LEU A 64 -0.18 7.77 -3.78
CA LEU A 64 0.91 7.47 -2.86
C LEU A 64 2.21 7.12 -3.62
N ASN A 65 2.13 6.28 -4.65
CA ASN A 65 3.26 5.95 -5.51
C ASN A 65 3.88 7.22 -6.13
N HIS A 66 3.04 8.09 -6.69
CA HIS A 66 3.48 9.32 -7.31
C HIS A 66 4.15 10.27 -6.30
N LEU A 67 3.57 10.45 -5.11
CA LEU A 67 4.17 11.28 -4.05
C LEU A 67 5.54 10.77 -3.63
N LEU A 68 5.69 9.46 -3.43
CA LEU A 68 6.97 8.84 -3.08
C LEU A 68 8.01 9.03 -4.19
N LEU A 69 7.60 8.89 -5.45
CA LEU A 69 8.47 9.11 -6.61
C LEU A 69 9.00 10.55 -6.66
N VAL A 70 8.12 11.55 -6.49
CA VAL A 70 8.48 12.97 -6.51
C VAL A 70 9.41 13.34 -5.35
N MET A 71 9.18 12.74 -4.17
CA MET A 71 10.03 12.98 -2.99
C MET A 71 11.40 12.30 -3.10
N ALA A 72 11.52 11.17 -3.81
CA ALA A 72 12.75 10.37 -3.89
C ALA A 72 13.82 11.00 -4.80
N LYS A 73 14.44 12.10 -4.34
CA LYS A 73 15.52 12.79 -5.06
C LYS A 73 16.89 12.12 -4.83
N PRO A 74 17.65 11.71 -5.87
CA PRO A 74 18.89 10.92 -5.72
C PRO A 74 19.99 11.51 -4.83
N LYS A 75 20.02 12.84 -4.67
CA LYS A 75 21.03 13.56 -3.86
C LYS A 75 20.58 13.79 -2.41
N ASP A 76 19.34 13.41 -2.07
CA ASP A 76 18.76 13.61 -0.75
C ASP A 76 19.23 12.50 0.21
N ILE A 77 19.52 12.87 1.46
CA ILE A 77 19.87 11.94 2.55
C ILE A 77 18.76 10.89 2.80
N TYR A 78 17.53 11.21 2.43
CA TYR A 78 16.36 10.34 2.58
C TYR A 78 16.08 9.46 1.35
N TYR A 79 16.85 9.63 0.26
CA TYR A 79 16.63 8.94 -1.01
C TYR A 79 16.51 7.42 -0.85
N SER A 80 17.45 6.79 -0.13
CA SER A 80 17.44 5.34 0.07
C SER A 80 16.15 4.86 0.74
N SER A 81 15.64 5.62 1.70
CA SER A 81 14.46 5.25 2.49
C SER A 81 13.18 5.46 1.70
N LEU A 82 13.08 6.56 0.97
CA LEU A 82 11.97 6.83 0.04
C LEU A 82 11.95 5.84 -1.12
N ARG A 83 13.11 5.49 -1.69
CA ARG A 83 13.22 4.45 -2.72
C ARG A 83 12.79 3.08 -2.20
N THR A 84 13.11 2.76 -0.95
CA THR A 84 12.66 1.52 -0.30
C THR A 84 11.15 1.53 -0.11
N ALA A 85 10.57 2.66 0.31
CA ALA A 85 9.12 2.80 0.42
C ALA A 85 8.43 2.66 -0.95
N LEU A 86 8.92 3.37 -1.97
CA LEU A 86 8.40 3.29 -3.35
C LEU A 86 8.45 1.87 -3.90
N ALA A 87 9.56 1.15 -3.69
CA ALA A 87 9.68 -0.24 -4.11
C ALA A 87 8.63 -1.15 -3.47
N ALA A 88 8.26 -0.88 -2.21
CA ALA A 88 7.24 -1.66 -1.51
C ALA A 88 5.84 -1.47 -2.13
N VAL A 89 5.50 -0.28 -2.61
CA VAL A 89 4.14 0.04 -3.11
C VAL A 89 3.96 -0.01 -4.63
N SER A 90 5.05 -0.02 -5.41
CA SER A 90 5.05 0.09 -6.88
C SER A 90 4.15 -0.87 -7.67
N ASN A 91 3.75 -2.03 -7.12
CA ASN A 91 2.95 -3.04 -7.81
C ASN A 91 1.72 -3.52 -7.02
N ILE A 92 1.42 -2.90 -5.88
CA ILE A 92 0.41 -3.45 -4.96
C ILE A 92 -1.02 -3.15 -5.41
N SER A 93 -1.21 -2.16 -6.29
CA SER A 93 -2.50 -1.84 -6.92
C SER A 93 -2.98 -2.91 -7.90
N ASN A 94 -2.08 -3.68 -8.52
CA ASN A 94 -2.42 -4.66 -9.55
C ASN A 94 -3.46 -5.70 -9.11
N ALA A 95 -3.33 -6.20 -7.87
CA ALA A 95 -4.28 -7.18 -7.34
C ALA A 95 -5.70 -6.58 -7.25
N LEU A 96 -5.81 -5.30 -6.89
CA LEU A 96 -7.08 -4.58 -6.79
C LEU A 96 -7.65 -4.25 -8.16
N ILE A 97 -6.81 -3.79 -9.11
CA ILE A 97 -7.22 -3.50 -10.50
C ILE A 97 -7.77 -4.75 -11.18
N ILE A 98 -7.04 -5.86 -11.09
CA ILE A 98 -7.45 -7.14 -11.68
C ILE A 98 -8.75 -7.62 -11.04
N THR A 99 -8.86 -7.51 -9.72
CA THR A 99 -10.10 -7.88 -9.01
C THR A 99 -11.27 -6.99 -9.44
N ALA A 100 -11.09 -5.68 -9.49
CA ALA A 100 -12.11 -4.72 -9.90
C ALA A 100 -12.62 -5.00 -11.31
N TYR A 101 -11.72 -5.32 -12.24
CA TYR A 101 -12.07 -5.75 -13.60
C TYR A 101 -12.99 -6.99 -13.54
N TYR A 102 -12.60 -8.06 -12.85
CA TYR A 102 -13.42 -9.27 -12.82
C TYR A 102 -14.74 -9.14 -12.04
N LEU A 103 -14.84 -8.18 -11.12
CA LEU A 103 -16.09 -7.88 -10.41
C LEU A 103 -17.05 -7.01 -11.22
N ASP A 104 -16.61 -6.41 -12.32
CA ASP A 104 -17.50 -5.62 -13.18
C ASP A 104 -18.62 -6.49 -13.76
N SER A 105 -19.86 -6.09 -13.49
CA SER A 105 -21.06 -6.76 -14.00
C SER A 105 -21.16 -6.77 -15.53
N GLU A 106 -20.52 -5.81 -16.21
CA GLU A 106 -20.53 -5.68 -17.67
C GLU A 106 -19.53 -6.62 -18.36
N ASN A 107 -18.60 -7.21 -17.59
CA ASN A 107 -17.62 -8.11 -18.16
C ASN A 107 -18.24 -9.46 -18.57
N LYS A 108 -18.02 -9.81 -19.84
CA LYS A 108 -18.54 -11.05 -20.46
C LYS A 108 -18.06 -12.31 -19.73
N TYR A 109 -16.83 -12.31 -19.24
CA TYR A 109 -16.21 -13.45 -18.57
C TYR A 109 -16.02 -13.13 -17.09
N LYS A 110 -16.91 -13.68 -16.26
CA LYS A 110 -16.85 -13.55 -14.81
C LYS A 110 -15.86 -14.54 -14.24
N ARG A 111 -14.93 -14.05 -13.39
CA ARG A 111 -14.08 -14.91 -12.58
C ARG A 111 -14.59 -14.86 -11.14
N LEU A 112 -14.88 -16.02 -10.57
CA LEU A 112 -15.24 -16.10 -9.15
C LEU A 112 -14.06 -15.62 -8.31
N LEU A 113 -14.31 -14.66 -7.41
CA LEU A 113 -13.30 -14.20 -6.47
C LEU A 113 -13.00 -15.32 -5.48
N ASN A 114 -11.79 -15.87 -5.53
CA ASN A 114 -11.33 -16.76 -4.46
C ASN A 114 -11.03 -15.89 -3.23
N LYS A 115 -11.94 -15.91 -2.24
CA LYS A 115 -11.82 -15.12 -1.01
C LYS A 115 -10.48 -15.36 -0.29
N ASN A 116 -9.95 -16.58 -0.30
CA ASN A 116 -8.68 -16.88 0.38
C ASN A 116 -7.50 -16.22 -0.33
N THR A 117 -7.45 -16.32 -1.67
CA THR A 117 -6.40 -15.66 -2.47
C THR A 117 -6.50 -14.14 -2.37
N PHE A 118 -7.72 -13.59 -2.45
CA PHE A 118 -7.91 -12.15 -2.33
C PHE A 118 -7.52 -11.64 -0.94
N SER A 119 -7.94 -12.31 0.14
CA SER A 119 -7.54 -11.96 1.50
C SER A 119 -6.03 -12.06 1.71
N PHE A 120 -5.36 -13.01 1.07
CA PHE A 120 -3.90 -13.09 1.09
C PHE A 120 -3.25 -11.85 0.46
N GLU A 121 -3.69 -11.46 -0.73
CA GLU A 121 -3.19 -10.26 -1.41
C GLU A 121 -3.46 -8.99 -0.59
N VAL A 122 -4.68 -8.83 -0.05
CA VAL A 122 -5.02 -7.68 0.81
C VAL A 122 -4.12 -7.62 2.04
N ASN A 123 -3.88 -8.76 2.71
CA ASN A 123 -2.96 -8.80 3.85
C ASN A 123 -1.53 -8.38 3.49
N LEU A 124 -1.06 -8.75 2.29
CA LEU A 124 0.26 -8.32 1.81
C LEU A 124 0.28 -6.80 1.54
N ILE A 125 -0.78 -6.25 0.96
CA ILE A 125 -0.97 -4.81 0.75
C ILE A 125 -0.90 -4.08 2.10
N LEU A 126 -1.67 -4.53 3.10
CA LEU A 126 -1.72 -3.94 4.44
C LEU A 126 -0.34 -3.92 5.12
N LYS A 127 0.39 -5.04 5.08
CA LYS A 127 1.76 -5.11 5.62
C LYS A 127 2.72 -4.14 4.94
N LYS A 128 2.64 -4.01 3.61
CA LYS A 128 3.48 -3.09 2.83
C LYS A 128 3.14 -1.63 3.14
N LEU A 129 1.86 -1.30 3.30
CA LEU A 129 1.43 0.05 3.67
C LEU A 129 1.85 0.42 5.09
N ASP A 130 1.76 -0.50 6.05
CA ASP A 130 2.26 -0.26 7.40
C ASP A 130 3.79 -0.02 7.42
N PHE A 131 4.53 -0.82 6.65
CA PHE A 131 5.97 -0.62 6.45
C PHE A 131 6.28 0.78 5.89
N VAL A 132 5.55 1.22 4.86
CA VAL A 132 5.70 2.56 4.28
C VAL A 132 5.34 3.65 5.28
N LYS A 133 4.22 3.50 6.01
CA LYS A 133 3.82 4.44 7.07
C LYS A 133 4.93 4.63 8.09
N GLN A 134 5.51 3.54 8.59
CA GLN A 134 6.61 3.61 9.56
C GLN A 134 7.86 4.30 9.00
N ILE A 135 8.16 4.13 7.71
CA ILE A 135 9.24 4.88 7.06
C ILE A 135 8.89 6.37 7.06
N LEU A 136 7.73 6.75 6.52
CA LEU A 136 7.34 8.15 6.37
C LEU A 136 7.29 8.89 7.72
N GLU A 137 6.78 8.24 8.77
CA GLU A 137 6.76 8.79 10.13
C GLU A 137 8.15 8.95 10.76
N ARG A 138 9.16 8.18 10.31
CA ARG A 138 10.56 8.41 10.72
C ARG A 138 11.18 9.55 9.95
N LEU A 139 10.92 9.64 8.65
CA LEU A 139 11.41 10.72 7.81
C LEU A 139 10.88 12.08 8.28
N SER A 140 9.60 12.14 8.68
CA SER A 140 8.98 13.34 9.26
C SER A 140 9.47 13.70 10.66
N LYS A 141 10.31 12.84 11.27
CA LYS A 141 11.02 13.10 12.54
C LYS A 141 12.53 13.28 12.34
N GLY A 142 13.01 13.35 11.10
CA GLY A 142 14.44 13.56 10.83
C GLY A 142 15.30 12.29 10.91
N ASN A 143 14.69 11.11 10.93
CA ASN A 143 15.43 9.84 10.98
C ASN A 143 15.48 9.19 9.59
N SER A 144 16.63 9.31 8.92
CA SER A 144 16.84 8.74 7.58
C SER A 144 17.01 7.23 7.57
N SER A 145 17.13 6.57 8.72
CA SER A 145 17.41 5.14 8.81
C SER A 145 16.17 4.28 8.97
N ASN A 146 16.05 3.30 8.08
CA ASN A 146 15.04 2.24 8.12
C ASN A 146 15.44 1.06 9.02
N ARG A 147 16.60 1.11 9.71
CA ARG A 147 17.04 0.02 10.60
C ARG A 147 16.01 -0.22 11.70
N GLY A 148 15.55 -1.46 11.84
CA GLY A 148 14.54 -1.85 12.83
C GLY A 148 13.09 -1.57 12.42
N ILE A 149 12.81 -1.30 11.14
CA ILE A 149 11.47 -1.51 10.58
C ILE A 149 11.48 -2.91 9.95
N GLU A 150 10.55 -3.76 10.37
CA GLU A 150 10.41 -5.11 9.81
C GLU A 150 9.95 -5.03 8.36
N ARG A 151 10.71 -5.64 7.44
CA ARG A 151 10.33 -5.64 6.03
C ARG A 151 9.16 -6.60 5.81
N PRO A 152 8.18 -6.24 4.98
CA PRO A 152 7.12 -7.17 4.61
C PRO A 152 7.73 -8.33 3.81
N VAL A 153 7.85 -9.50 4.44
CA VAL A 153 8.24 -10.73 3.75
C VAL A 153 6.98 -11.36 3.16
N SER A 154 6.99 -11.67 1.87
CA SER A 154 5.99 -12.58 1.32
C SER A 154 6.43 -14.00 1.68
N ASP A 155 5.81 -14.62 2.66
CA ASP A 155 6.04 -16.03 3.01
C ASP A 155 5.44 -17.00 1.97
N PHE A 156 5.46 -16.64 0.69
CA PHE A 156 5.45 -17.63 -0.38
C PHE A 156 6.86 -18.21 -0.44
N ARG A 157 7.12 -19.20 0.41
CA ARG A 157 8.30 -20.05 0.29
C ARG A 157 8.35 -20.54 -1.16
N SER A 158 9.26 -20.01 -1.96
CA SER A 158 9.80 -20.69 -3.12
C SER A 158 10.58 -21.89 -2.57
N ARG A 159 9.86 -22.97 -2.23
CA ARG A 159 10.46 -24.29 -2.18
C ARG A 159 10.72 -24.69 -3.63
N ALA A 160 11.88 -24.27 -4.12
CA ALA A 160 12.57 -24.98 -5.20
C ALA A 160 13.47 -26.03 -4.54
#